data_AF-A0A0F6AUU1-F1
#
_entry.id   AF-A0A0F6AUU1-F1
#
_cell.length_a   1.000
_cell.length_b   1.000
_cell.length_c   1.000
_cell.angle_alpha   90.00
_cell.angle_beta   90.00
_cell.angle_gamma   90.00
#
_symmetry.space_group_name_H-M   'P 1'
#
loop_
_entity.id
_entity.type
_entity.pdbx_description
1 polymer ?
#
loop_
_entity_poly.entity_id
_entity_poly.type
_entity_poly.pdbx_seq_one_letter_code
_entity_poly.pdbx_strand_id
1 'polypeptide(L)' 'MEGEPLPTRTNNHVAFKIANNEYEAYLKRIRALGLEVREGRSRVPGEGQSIYFYDDDNHMFELHTGTLDERLKRYGQGR' A
#
# COMPACT_ATOMS: atom_id res chain seq x y z
N MET A 1 13.68 15.87 -3.86
CA MET A 1 14.51 15.47 -5.01
C MET A 1 13.53 15.08 -6.08
N GLU A 2 13.45 15.88 -7.14
CA GLU A 2 12.66 15.56 -8.32
C GLU A 2 13.63 14.81 -9.25
N GLY A 3 13.41 13.51 -9.40
CA GLY A 3 14.14 12.67 -10.34
C GLY A 3 13.35 12.55 -11.64
N GLU A 4 13.93 11.91 -12.63
CA GLU A 4 13.16 11.59 -13.84
C GLU A 4 12.01 10.63 -13.50
N PRO A 5 10.78 10.89 -13.97
CA PRO A 5 9.65 10.01 -13.77
C PRO A 5 9.93 8.60 -14.31
N LEU A 6 9.35 7.58 -13.67
CA LEU A 6 9.43 6.24 -14.23
C LEU A 6 8.66 6.18 -15.57
N PRO A 7 9.25 5.59 -16.63
CA PRO A 7 8.64 5.56 -17.96
C PRO A 7 7.34 4.76 -18.00
N THR A 8 7.17 3.82 -17.05
CA THR A 8 5.97 3.02 -16.90
C THR A 8 5.70 2.71 -15.43
N ARG A 9 4.41 2.58 -15.09
CA ARG A 9 4.00 2.06 -13.78
C ARG A 9 4.25 0.56 -13.73
N THR A 10 4.83 0.11 -12.62
CA THR A 10 5.09 -1.32 -12.37
C THR A 10 4.49 -1.73 -11.03
N ASN A 11 4.67 -3.00 -10.65
CA ASN A 11 4.30 -3.47 -9.32
C ASN A 11 5.42 -3.29 -8.28
N ASN A 12 6.54 -2.65 -8.67
CA ASN A 12 7.58 -2.24 -7.73
C ASN A 12 7.02 -1.13 -6.82
N HIS A 13 7.15 -1.30 -5.51
CA HIS A 13 6.69 -0.33 -4.53
C HIS A 13 7.52 -0.34 -3.27
N VAL A 14 7.47 0.76 -2.55
CA VAL A 14 7.94 0.87 -1.17
C VAL A 14 6.73 0.85 -0.24
N ALA A 15 6.78 -0.02 0.77
CA ALA A 15 5.73 -0.14 1.78
C ALA A 15 6.14 0.53 3.10
N PHE A 16 5.25 1.35 3.65
CA PHE A 16 5.37 1.94 4.97
C PHE A 16 4.35 1.31 5.93
N LYS A 17 4.79 1.07 7.17
CA LYS A 17 3.90 0.56 8.22
C LYS A 17 3.04 1.68 8.78
N ILE A 18 1.74 1.44 8.88
CA ILE A 18 0.78 2.28 9.61
C ILE A 18 0.01 1.45 10.63
N ALA A 19 -0.60 2.10 11.63
CA ALA A 19 -1.53 1.41 12.54
C ALA A 19 -2.90 1.20 11.86
N ASN A 20 -3.63 0.17 12.29
CA ASN A 20 -4.91 -0.17 11.67
C ASN A 20 -5.98 0.93 11.86
N ASN A 21 -5.95 1.63 13.00
CA ASN A 21 -6.84 2.75 13.29
C ASN A 21 -6.50 4.03 12.50
N GLU A 22 -5.34 4.09 11.83
CA GLU A 22 -4.95 5.23 10.99
C GLU A 22 -5.34 5.04 9.52
N TYR A 23 -5.78 3.85 9.12
CA TYR A 23 -6.09 3.51 7.73
C TYR A 23 -7.01 4.54 7.05
N GLU A 24 -8.16 4.81 7.66
CA GLU A 24 -9.16 5.76 7.13
C GLU A 24 -8.62 7.20 7.09
N ALA A 25 -7.79 7.58 8.05
CA ALA A 25 -7.19 8.91 8.09
C ALA A 25 -6.20 9.10 6.93
N TYR A 26 -5.34 8.12 6.67
CA TYR A 26 -4.41 8.17 5.54
C TYR A 26 -5.13 8.07 4.19
N LEU A 27 -6.15 7.22 4.05
CA LEU A 27 -6.94 7.15 2.82
C LEU A 27 -7.58 8.49 2.47
N LYS A 28 -8.13 9.20 3.46
CA LYS A 28 -8.67 10.55 3.28
C LYS A 28 -7.61 11.56 2.87
N ARG A 29 -6.42 11.52 3.48
CA ARG A 29 -5.30 12.41 3.13
C ARG A 29 -4.85 12.18 1.69
N ILE A 30 -4.65 10.93 1.28
CA ILE A 30 -4.23 10.57 -0.09
C ILE A 30 -5.27 11.06 -1.11
N ARG A 31 -6.57 10.83 -0.85
CA ARG A 31 -7.65 11.33 -1.71
C ARG A 31 -7.71 12.86 -1.76
N ALA A 32 -7.49 13.53 -0.62
CA ALA A 32 -7.49 15.00 -0.55
C ALA A 32 -6.30 15.62 -1.31
N LEU A 33 -5.19 14.89 -1.44
CA LEU A 33 -4.04 15.28 -2.27
C LEU A 33 -4.28 15.02 -3.77
N GLY A 34 -5.39 14.38 -4.16
CA GLY A 34 -5.69 14.07 -5.56
C GLY A 34 -4.84 12.93 -6.15
N LEU A 35 -4.10 12.20 -5.32
CA LEU A 35 -3.25 11.09 -5.76
C LEU A 35 -4.10 9.90 -6.21
N GLU A 36 -3.64 9.21 -7.25
CA GLU A 36 -4.32 8.03 -7.76
C GLU A 36 -4.21 6.87 -6.77
N VAL A 37 -5.34 6.48 -6.19
CA VAL A 37 -5.44 5.30 -5.33
C VAL A 37 -5.79 4.08 -6.18
N ARG A 38 -4.97 3.04 -6.07
CA ARG A 38 -5.25 1.74 -6.66
C ARG A 38 -6.07 0.92 -5.68
N GLU A 39 -7.25 0.48 -6.09
CA GLU A 39 -8.08 -0.41 -5.27
C GLU A 39 -7.29 -1.68 -4.95
N GLY A 40 -7.05 -1.89 -3.66
CA GLY A 40 -6.29 -3.03 -3.16
C GLY A 40 -6.97 -4.33 -3.53
N ARG A 41 -6.17 -5.38 -3.71
CA ARG A 41 -6.66 -6.76 -3.88
C ARG A 41 -7.53 -7.13 -2.67
N SER A 42 -8.63 -7.87 -2.89
CA SER A 42 -9.42 -8.45 -1.79
C SER A 42 -8.49 -9.24 -0.87
N ARG A 43 -8.35 -8.80 0.38
CA ARG A 43 -7.41 -9.42 1.33
C ARG A 43 -8.12 -10.42 2.22
N VAL A 44 -7.41 -11.50 2.48
CA VAL A 44 -7.83 -12.52 3.44
C VAL A 44 -7.70 -11.93 4.85
N PRO A 45 -8.67 -12.16 5.74
CA PRO A 45 -8.52 -11.83 7.15
C PRO A 45 -7.19 -12.37 7.70
N GLY A 46 -6.44 -11.51 8.40
CA GLY A 46 -5.13 -11.85 8.98
C GLY A 46 -3.90 -11.36 8.21
N GLU A 47 -4.05 -10.75 7.02
CA GLU A 47 -2.91 -10.18 6.28
C GLU A 47 -2.74 -8.65 6.44
N GLY A 48 -3.59 -7.99 7.22
CA GLY A 48 -3.64 -6.53 7.32
C GLY A 48 -4.21 -5.85 6.07
N GLN A 49 -4.57 -4.57 6.20
CA GLN A 49 -5.12 -3.73 5.13
C GLN A 49 -4.00 -2.96 4.42
N SER A 50 -4.24 -2.55 3.17
CA SER A 50 -3.33 -1.64 2.48
C SER A 50 -3.99 -0.65 1.56
N ILE A 51 -3.32 0.49 1.42
CA ILE A 51 -3.61 1.54 0.46
C ILE A 51 -2.44 1.59 -0.52
N TYR A 52 -2.71 1.30 -1.79
CA TYR A 52 -1.74 1.49 -2.86
C TYR A 52 -2.02 2.81 -3.57
N PHE A 53 -1.01 3.61 -3.82
CA PHE A 53 -1.17 4.89 -4.52
C PHE A 53 0.10 5.25 -5.29
N TYR A 54 -0.04 6.15 -6.26
CA TYR A 54 1.08 6.68 -7.04
C TYR A 54 1.38 8.12 -6.62
N ASP A 55 2.65 8.50 -6.70
CA ASP A 55 3.03 9.92 -6.77
C ASP A 55 2.91 10.44 -8.21
N ASP A 56 3.34 11.69 -8.43
CA ASP A 56 3.25 12.37 -9.73
C ASP A 56 4.28 11.84 -10.75
N ASP A 57 5.23 11.00 -10.31
CA ASP A 57 6.36 10.48 -11.09
C ASP A 57 6.27 8.97 -11.37
N ASN A 58 5.07 8.39 -11.22
CA ASN A 58 4.74 6.97 -11.41
C ASN A 58 5.34 6.00 -10.37
N HIS A 59 5.87 6.48 -9.24
CA HIS A 59 6.31 5.60 -8.16
C HIS A 59 5.10 5.09 -7.37
N MET A 60 5.03 3.78 -7.16
CA MET A 60 3.99 3.17 -6.35
C MET A 60 4.42 3.11 -4.89
N PHE A 61 3.55 3.53 -3.99
CA PHE A 61 3.69 3.39 -2.54
C PHE A 61 2.61 2.49 -1.98
N GLU A 62 2.91 1.84 -0.87
CA GLU A 62 1.95 1.08 -0.06
C GLU A 62 1.96 1.60 1.38
N LEU A 63 0.78 1.89 1.94
CA LEU A 63 0.60 1.96 3.39
C LEU A 63 0.01 0.64 3.86
N HIS A 64 0.74 -0.08 4.71
CA HIS A 64 0.38 -1.43 5.14
C HIS A 64 0.09 -1.49 6.65
N THR A 65 -1.00 -2.14 7.05
CA THR A 65 -1.34 -2.32 8.48
C THR A 65 -0.81 -3.62 9.07
N GLY A 66 -0.43 -4.60 8.25
CA GLY A 66 0.12 -5.88 8.70
C GLY A 66 1.64 -5.87 8.90
N THR A 67 2.18 -7.05 9.18
CA THR A 67 3.61 -7.32 9.43
C THR A 67 4.09 -8.52 8.62
N LEU A 68 5.41 -8.64 8.47
CA LEU A 68 6.02 -9.81 7.83
C LEU A 68 5.65 -11.12 8.55
N ASP A 69 5.63 -11.10 9.89
CA ASP A 69 5.33 -12.30 10.69
C ASP A 69 3.89 -12.79 10.48
N GLU A 70 2.91 -11.88 10.45
CA GLU A 70 1.51 -12.21 10.14
C GLU A 70 1.39 -12.82 8.74
N ARG A 71 2.13 -12.24 7.77
CA ARG A 71 2.18 -12.73 6.40
C ARG A 71 2.76 -14.15 6.31
N LEU A 72 3.89 -14.40 6.96
CA LEU A 72 4.53 -15.72 7.00
C LEU A 72 3.66 -16.76 7.71
N LYS A 73 3.02 -16.37 8.82
CA LYS A 73 2.07 -17.24 9.53
C LYS A 73 0.89 -17.65 8.63
N ARG A 74 0.32 -16.70 7.87
CA ARG A 74 -0.78 -17.00 6.93
C ARG A 74 -0.33 -17.94 5.82
N TYR A 75 0.89 -17.79 5.29
CA TYR A 75 1.44 -18.69 4.27
C TYR A 75 1.67 -20.10 4.81
N GLY A 76 2.11 -20.23 6.06
CA GLY A 76 2.29 -21.52 6.72
C GLY A 76 0.99 -22.30 6.97
N GLN A 77 -0.17 -21.64 6.96
CA GLN A 77 -1.47 -22.27 7.17
C GLN A 77 -2.06 -22.93 5.91
N GLY A 78 -1.38 -22.86 4.76
CA GLY A 78 -1.90 -23.38 3.49
C GLY A 78 -3.03 -22.50 2.92
N ARG A 79 -3.38 -22.69 1.64
CA ARG A 79 -4.29 -21.80 0.91
C ARG A 79 -5.71 -21.84 1.47
#